data_AF-A0A533XB07-F1
#
_entry.id   AF-A0A533XB07-F1
#
_cell.length_a   1.000
_cell.length_b   1.000
_cell.length_c   1.000
_cell.angle_alpha   90.00
_cell.angle_beta   90.00
_cell.angle_gamma   90.00
#
_symmetry.space_group_name_H-M   'P 1'
#
loop_
_entity.id
_entity.type
_entity.pdbx_description
1 polymer ?
#
loop_
_entity_poly.entity_id
_entity_poly.type
_entity_poly.pdbx_seq_one_letter_code
_entity_poly.pdbx_strand_id
1 'polypeptide(L)'
;MYSRELETLYQELREIIRTERGDSTRAIAKTRPLLKEVIDRRLIQEKFLRPIGSRPAAYLVYRPPDRSFSVVSMVWGAGQKFPIHDHLSWGLIGVYQNRITEERFKRVDEGEKAGYAEIQQTGESEFEEGKILEEGLVFDELRREDIHRILNPTARPSVSIHILASDLGMKERHQYNPEQRSVKRFVSGYDDPEGRLHGRIIAGTAEHLINAEPRAILDVRGLVCPDPAHKTGHELEEMGSNEVLEVLTDSEDSAYDEIPAICRSSGAEFVALELPEGYWRIRTRKLSA
;
A
#
# COMPACT_ATOMS: atom_id res chain seq x y z
N MET A 1 17.27 -11.34 -7.72
CA MET A 1 17.00 -12.63 -7.05
C MET A 1 17.07 -12.39 -5.55
N TYR A 2 16.13 -12.92 -4.77
CA TYR A 2 16.15 -12.74 -3.31
C TYR A 2 17.25 -13.61 -2.70
N SER A 3 17.65 -13.33 -1.45
CA SER A 3 18.53 -14.25 -0.74
C SER A 3 17.77 -15.53 -0.41
N ARG A 4 18.47 -16.65 -0.25
CA ARG A 4 17.87 -17.95 0.11
C ARG A 4 17.05 -17.85 1.41
N GLU A 5 17.52 -17.03 2.35
CA GLU A 5 16.84 -16.74 3.61
C GLU A 5 15.46 -16.11 3.39
N LEU A 6 15.37 -15.08 2.54
CA LEU A 6 14.11 -14.41 2.25
C LEU A 6 13.16 -15.37 1.53
N GLU A 7 13.66 -16.19 0.62
CA GLU A 7 12.85 -17.22 -0.05
C GLU A 7 12.26 -18.21 0.96
N THR A 8 13.06 -18.73 1.90
CA THR A 8 12.58 -19.59 2.99
C THR A 8 11.53 -18.89 3.83
N LEU A 9 11.79 -17.65 4.26
CA LEU A 9 10.83 -16.85 5.02
C LEU A 9 9.50 -16.67 4.27
N TYR A 10 9.52 -16.40 2.97
CA TYR A 10 8.30 -16.26 2.19
C TYR A 10 7.51 -17.56 2.10
N GLN A 11 8.17 -18.72 2.03
CA GLN A 11 7.48 -20.02 2.07
C GLN A 11 6.85 -20.28 3.44
N GLU A 12 7.54 -19.96 4.53
CA GLU A 12 6.99 -20.10 5.88
C GLU A 12 5.81 -19.16 6.12
N LEU A 13 5.89 -17.90 5.66
CA LEU A 13 4.76 -16.98 5.69
C LEU A 13 3.55 -17.53 4.94
N ARG A 14 3.74 -18.05 3.72
CA ARG A 14 2.64 -18.68 2.95
C ARG A 14 1.95 -19.78 3.75
N GLU A 15 2.74 -20.62 4.42
CA GLU A 15 2.20 -21.70 5.24
C GLU A 15 1.45 -21.18 6.47
N ILE A 16 1.96 -20.15 7.15
CA ILE A 16 1.27 -19.49 8.26
C ILE A 16 -0.07 -18.91 7.79
N ILE A 17 -0.08 -18.11 6.71
CA ILE A 17 -1.32 -17.54 6.16
C ILE A 17 -2.35 -18.63 5.85
N ARG A 18 -1.90 -19.75 5.29
CA ARG A 18 -2.75 -20.87 4.90
C ARG A 18 -3.32 -21.64 6.10
N THR A 19 -2.48 -21.91 7.11
CA THR A 19 -2.82 -22.80 8.24
C THR A 19 -3.48 -22.08 9.41
N GLU A 20 -3.25 -20.77 9.55
CA GLU A 20 -3.76 -19.93 10.65
C GLU A 20 -4.96 -19.07 10.26
N ARG A 21 -5.68 -19.49 9.22
CA ARG A 21 -6.84 -18.76 8.72
C ARG A 21 -7.92 -18.64 9.80
N GLY A 22 -8.29 -17.41 10.12
CA GLY A 22 -9.30 -17.10 11.14
C GLY A 22 -8.76 -16.97 12.56
N ASP A 23 -7.45 -17.14 12.78
CA ASP A 23 -6.80 -16.93 14.08
C ASP A 23 -5.59 -16.00 13.91
N SER A 24 -5.86 -14.69 13.85
CA SER A 24 -4.82 -13.67 13.70
C SER A 24 -3.84 -13.67 14.87
N THR A 25 -4.26 -14.05 16.07
CA THR A 25 -3.38 -14.14 17.26
C THR A 25 -2.31 -15.21 17.05
N ARG A 26 -2.72 -16.42 16.62
CA ARG A 26 -1.77 -17.51 16.34
C ARG A 26 -0.91 -17.22 15.11
N ALA A 27 -1.47 -16.57 14.09
CA ALA A 27 -0.72 -16.14 12.91
C ALA A 27 0.38 -15.12 13.27
N ILE A 28 0.06 -14.10 14.08
CA ILE A 28 1.01 -13.11 14.59
C ILE A 28 2.11 -13.79 15.40
N ALA A 29 1.76 -14.67 16.34
CA ALA A 29 2.73 -15.37 17.19
C ALA A 29 3.73 -16.19 16.37
N LYS A 30 3.27 -16.87 15.30
CA LYS A 30 4.13 -17.62 14.38
C LYS A 30 4.95 -16.74 13.43
N THR A 31 4.43 -15.58 13.06
CA THR A 31 5.10 -14.62 12.16
C THR A 31 6.22 -13.85 12.88
N ARG A 32 6.06 -13.58 14.18
CA ARG A 32 7.02 -12.83 15.01
C ARG A 32 8.48 -13.29 14.88
N PRO A 33 8.83 -14.58 15.04
CA PRO A 33 10.22 -15.02 14.92
C PRO A 33 10.79 -14.76 13.51
N LEU A 34 9.97 -14.85 12.46
CA LEU A 34 10.40 -14.58 11.09
C LEU A 34 10.76 -13.11 10.89
N LEU A 35 9.91 -12.20 11.36
CA LEU A 35 10.20 -10.76 11.31
C LEU A 35 11.44 -10.42 12.15
N LYS A 36 11.60 -11.07 13.31
CA LYS A 36 12.79 -10.90 14.13
C LYS A 36 14.05 -11.28 13.37
N GLU A 37 14.03 -12.42 12.65
CA GLU A 37 15.17 -12.85 11.84
C GLU A 37 15.51 -11.84 10.73
N VAL A 38 14.50 -11.29 10.03
CA VAL A 38 14.71 -10.23 9.02
C VAL A 38 15.47 -9.05 9.60
N ILE A 39 15.11 -8.61 10.81
CA ILE A 39 15.72 -7.47 11.48
C ILE A 39 17.13 -7.82 11.95
N ASP A 40 17.28 -8.90 12.73
CA ASP A 40 18.55 -9.30 13.33
C ASP A 40 19.63 -9.56 12.28
N ARG A 41 19.26 -10.22 11.17
CA ARG A 41 20.18 -10.59 10.09
C ARG A 41 20.28 -9.53 8.99
N ARG A 42 19.57 -8.41 9.11
CA ARG A 42 19.58 -7.30 8.15
C ARG A 42 19.26 -7.76 6.72
N LEU A 43 18.22 -8.56 6.54
CA LEU A 43 17.94 -9.22 5.24
C LEU A 43 17.40 -8.28 4.14
N ILE A 44 17.01 -7.05 4.47
CA ILE A 44 16.46 -6.09 3.52
C ILE A 44 17.57 -5.38 2.74
N GLN A 45 17.46 -5.36 1.41
CA GLN A 45 18.45 -4.72 0.55
C GLN A 45 18.44 -3.19 0.70
N GLU A 46 19.62 -2.59 0.58
CA GLU A 46 19.85 -1.15 0.76
C GLU A 46 18.91 -0.25 -0.05
N LYS A 47 18.52 -0.66 -1.26
CA LYS A 47 17.61 0.13 -2.11
C LYS A 47 16.25 0.37 -1.45
N PHE A 48 15.79 -0.53 -0.59
CA PHE A 48 14.52 -0.42 0.13
C PHE A 48 14.61 0.37 1.45
N LEU A 49 15.76 0.96 1.76
CA LEU A 49 16.02 1.64 3.04
C LEU A 49 16.17 3.16 2.89
N ARG A 50 16.09 3.68 1.66
CA ARG A 50 16.41 5.08 1.36
C ARG A 50 15.17 5.98 1.45
N PRO A 51 15.25 7.17 2.08
CA PRO A 51 14.12 8.09 2.10
C PRO A 51 13.93 8.79 0.75
N ILE A 52 12.71 9.20 0.45
CA ILE A 52 12.35 10.00 -0.74
C ILE A 52 12.20 11.51 -0.45
N GLY A 53 12.49 11.93 0.79
CA GLY A 53 12.57 13.34 1.20
C GLY A 53 11.23 14.00 1.58
N SER A 54 10.24 14.01 0.68
CA SER A 54 9.01 14.80 0.85
C SER A 54 7.97 14.16 1.78
N ARG A 55 7.95 12.82 1.87
CA ARG A 55 7.02 12.02 2.68
C ARG A 55 7.65 10.68 3.06
N PRO A 56 7.03 9.88 3.94
CA PRO A 56 7.44 8.48 4.12
C PRO A 56 7.33 7.70 2.81
N ALA A 57 8.30 6.82 2.57
CA ALA A 57 8.30 5.91 1.44
C ALA A 57 7.74 4.54 1.85
N ALA A 58 6.95 3.93 0.99
CA ALA A 58 6.42 2.58 1.15
C ALA A 58 6.93 1.68 0.02
N TYR A 59 7.99 0.92 0.28
CA TYR A 59 8.56 0.04 -0.74
C TYR A 59 8.08 -1.40 -0.61
N LEU A 60 7.51 -1.95 -1.68
CA LEU A 60 7.16 -3.36 -1.75
C LEU A 60 8.43 -4.21 -1.83
N VAL A 61 8.74 -4.95 -0.76
CA VAL A 61 9.86 -5.90 -0.73
C VAL A 61 9.43 -7.21 -1.37
N TYR A 62 8.23 -7.70 -1.02
CA TYR A 62 7.69 -8.94 -1.56
C TYR A 62 6.16 -9.00 -1.50
N ARG A 63 5.58 -9.61 -2.53
CA ARG A 63 4.17 -10.02 -2.57
C ARG A 63 4.08 -11.34 -3.35
N PRO A 64 3.39 -12.37 -2.83
CA PRO A 64 3.10 -13.59 -3.57
C PRO A 64 2.10 -13.33 -4.71
N PRO A 65 2.06 -14.17 -5.78
CA PRO A 65 1.12 -13.98 -6.88
C PRO A 65 -0.36 -13.97 -6.47
N ASP A 66 -0.71 -14.74 -5.43
CA ASP A 66 -2.08 -14.80 -4.86
C ASP A 66 -2.41 -13.62 -3.96
N ARG A 67 -1.46 -12.69 -3.73
CA ARG A 67 -1.61 -11.48 -2.91
C ARG A 67 -2.06 -11.74 -1.46
N SER A 68 -1.78 -12.94 -0.96
CA SER A 68 -2.19 -13.37 0.38
C SER A 68 -1.50 -12.60 1.52
N PHE A 69 -0.35 -11.99 1.26
CA PHE A 69 0.35 -11.09 2.19
C PHE A 69 1.25 -10.10 1.44
N SER A 70 1.82 -9.13 2.15
CA SER A 70 2.88 -8.26 1.66
C SER A 70 3.97 -8.06 2.71
N VAL A 71 5.21 -7.90 2.24
CA VAL A 71 6.34 -7.44 3.04
C VAL A 71 6.74 -6.07 2.52
N VAL A 72 6.65 -5.05 3.37
CA VAL A 72 6.84 -3.66 3.00
C VAL A 72 7.93 -3.03 3.86
N SER A 73 8.85 -2.30 3.23
CA SER A 73 9.80 -1.44 3.92
C SER A 73 9.25 -0.02 3.97
N MET A 74 8.88 0.42 5.17
CA MET A 74 8.45 1.79 5.43
C MET A 74 9.64 2.62 5.87
N VAL A 75 9.98 3.64 5.08
CA VAL A 75 11.12 4.52 5.32
C VAL A 75 10.65 5.91 5.67
N TRP A 76 11.06 6.37 6.85
CA TRP A 76 10.63 7.62 7.45
C TRP A 76 11.80 8.59 7.45
N GLY A 77 11.74 9.68 6.68
CA GLY A 77 12.67 10.80 6.82
C GLY A 77 12.61 11.43 8.22
N ALA A 78 13.58 12.30 8.52
CA ALA A 78 13.65 12.97 9.82
C ALA A 78 12.36 13.75 10.13
N GLY A 79 11.77 13.51 11.31
CA GLY A 79 10.54 14.15 11.76
C GLY A 79 9.27 13.80 10.97
N GLN A 80 9.35 12.90 9.97
CA GLN A 80 8.20 12.56 9.15
C GLN A 80 7.17 11.75 9.93
N LYS A 81 5.90 11.94 9.58
CA LYS A 81 4.76 11.19 10.10
C LYS A 81 3.82 10.82 8.96
N PHE A 82 3.02 9.78 9.16
CA PHE A 82 1.95 9.42 8.25
C PHE A 82 0.60 9.90 8.81
N PRO A 83 -0.44 10.14 7.99
CA PRO A 83 -1.78 10.41 8.51
C PRO A 83 -2.30 9.28 9.42
N ILE A 84 -3.27 9.58 10.29
CA ILE A 84 -3.92 8.55 11.13
C ILE A 84 -4.71 7.63 10.21
N HIS A 85 -4.54 6.31 10.36
CA HIS A 85 -5.11 5.33 9.42
C HIS A 85 -5.37 3.97 10.08
N ASP A 86 -6.14 3.14 9.38
CA ASP A 86 -6.32 1.70 9.63
C ASP A 86 -5.64 0.85 8.53
N HIS A 87 -5.59 -0.48 8.73
CA HIS A 87 -5.03 -1.46 7.78
C HIS A 87 -6.07 -2.44 7.27
N LEU A 88 -7.12 -2.71 8.06
CA LEU A 88 -8.14 -3.72 7.82
C LEU A 88 -7.53 -5.12 7.60
N SER A 89 -6.39 -5.39 8.23
CA SER A 89 -5.61 -6.61 8.07
C SER A 89 -4.79 -6.82 9.32
N TRP A 90 -4.52 -8.07 9.69
CA TRP A 90 -3.54 -8.32 10.74
C TRP A 90 -2.12 -8.21 10.17
N GLY A 91 -1.16 -7.89 11.04
CA GLY A 91 0.24 -7.84 10.66
C GLY A 91 1.19 -7.65 11.83
N LEU A 92 2.43 -7.38 11.49
CA LEU A 92 3.49 -7.02 12.44
C LEU A 92 4.33 -5.87 11.88
N ILE A 93 4.72 -4.96 12.76
CA ILE A 93 5.66 -3.87 12.44
C ILE A 93 6.92 -4.10 13.26
N GLY A 94 8.05 -4.19 12.59
CA GLY A 94 9.35 -4.37 13.21
C GLY A 94 10.26 -3.20 12.94
N VAL A 95 10.82 -2.58 13.98
CA VAL A 95 11.76 -1.46 13.82
C VAL A 95 13.10 -2.00 13.33
N TYR A 96 13.44 -1.66 12.09
CA TYR A 96 14.64 -2.15 11.40
C TYR A 96 15.82 -1.20 11.53
N GLN A 97 15.58 0.12 11.56
CA GLN A 97 16.60 1.12 11.81
C GLN A 97 16.06 2.23 12.73
N ASN A 98 16.86 2.59 13.72
CA ASN A 98 16.62 3.73 14.62
C ASN A 98 15.37 3.58 15.48
N ARG A 99 14.41 4.52 15.40
CA ARG A 99 13.24 4.57 16.28
C ARG A 99 12.00 5.06 15.56
N ILE A 100 10.85 4.59 16.03
CA ILE A 100 9.54 5.11 15.64
C ILE A 100 8.68 5.35 16.88
N THR A 101 7.74 6.27 16.79
CA THR A 101 6.68 6.45 17.78
C THR A 101 5.36 6.03 17.15
N GLU A 102 4.59 5.22 17.86
CA GLU A 102 3.21 4.90 17.55
C GLU A 102 2.27 5.68 18.47
N GLU A 103 1.32 6.38 17.87
CA GLU A 103 0.16 6.93 18.55
C GLU A 103 -1.08 6.07 18.19
N ARG A 104 -1.75 5.51 19.18
CA ARG A 104 -2.93 4.65 19.00
C ARG A 104 -4.22 5.43 19.21
N PHE A 105 -5.25 5.11 18.42
CA PHE A 105 -6.55 5.75 18.47
C PHE A 105 -7.67 4.71 18.48
N LYS A 106 -8.84 5.10 18.98
CA LYS A 106 -10.09 4.36 18.81
C LYS A 106 -11.14 5.24 18.17
N ARG A 107 -11.99 4.66 17.34
CA ARG A 107 -13.22 5.31 16.90
C ARG A 107 -14.23 5.34 18.06
N VAL A 108 -14.88 6.48 18.27
CA VAL A 108 -15.83 6.70 19.37
C VAL A 108 -17.23 7.09 18.89
N ASP A 109 -17.43 7.23 17.58
CA ASP A 109 -18.75 7.33 16.96
C ASP A 109 -19.24 5.97 16.42
N GLU A 110 -20.52 5.89 16.10
CA GLU A 110 -21.19 4.67 15.61
C GLU A 110 -20.90 4.36 14.13
N GLY A 111 -20.27 5.27 13.38
CA GLY A 111 -19.95 5.04 11.97
C GLY A 111 -21.09 5.24 10.98
N GLU A 112 -22.19 5.85 11.41
CA GLU A 112 -23.42 5.96 10.60
C GLU A 112 -23.36 7.05 9.52
N LYS A 113 -22.52 8.07 9.72
CA LYS A 113 -22.42 9.22 8.81
C LYS A 113 -21.23 9.07 7.86
N ALA A 114 -21.51 8.93 6.57
CA ALA A 114 -20.50 8.90 5.53
C ALA A 114 -19.57 10.13 5.61
N GLY A 115 -18.26 9.89 5.51
CA GLY A 115 -17.22 10.92 5.56
C GLY A 115 -16.95 11.50 6.95
N TYR A 116 -17.71 11.13 7.98
CA TYR A 116 -17.53 11.58 9.36
C TYR A 116 -16.87 10.48 10.20
N ALA A 117 -15.97 10.86 11.09
CA ALA A 117 -15.49 10.00 12.16
C ALA A 117 -15.02 10.83 13.36
N GLU A 118 -15.32 10.34 14.55
CA GLU A 118 -14.76 10.86 15.79
C GLU A 118 -13.80 9.80 16.35
N ILE A 119 -12.54 10.19 16.54
CA ILE A 119 -11.51 9.31 17.06
C ILE A 119 -10.86 9.95 18.30
N GLN A 120 -10.44 9.10 19.23
CA GLN A 120 -9.76 9.51 20.45
C GLN A 120 -8.43 8.79 20.56
N GLN A 121 -7.35 9.52 20.87
CA GLN A 121 -6.05 8.90 21.17
C GLN A 121 -6.17 8.07 22.45
N THR A 122 -5.74 6.82 22.39
CA THR A 122 -5.79 5.85 23.50
C THR A 122 -4.41 5.54 24.07
N GLY A 123 -3.34 5.85 23.34
CA GLY A 123 -1.99 5.63 23.82
C GLY A 123 -0.90 6.18 22.91
N GLU A 124 0.32 6.11 23.41
CA GLU A 124 1.54 6.45 22.69
C GLU A 124 2.66 5.52 23.17
N SER A 125 3.53 5.07 22.26
CA SER A 125 4.66 4.21 22.58
C SER A 125 5.82 4.46 21.62
N GLU A 126 7.03 4.57 22.15
CA GLU A 126 8.26 4.65 21.34
C GLU A 126 8.91 3.27 21.25
N PHE A 127 9.35 2.89 20.05
CA PHE A 127 9.97 1.60 19.77
C PHE A 127 11.36 1.81 19.20
N GLU A 128 12.34 1.17 19.83
CA GLU A 128 13.72 1.14 19.39
C GLU A 128 13.97 0.03 18.37
N GLU A 129 15.09 0.11 17.65
CA GLU A 129 15.57 -0.91 16.74
C GLU A 129 15.53 -2.32 17.34
N GLY A 130 15.05 -3.29 16.57
CA GLY A 130 14.88 -4.68 17.02
C GLY A 130 13.57 -4.95 17.75
N LYS A 131 12.79 -3.91 18.11
CA LYS A 131 11.45 -4.10 18.70
C LYS A 131 10.42 -4.40 17.62
N ILE A 132 9.48 -5.27 17.97
CA ILE A 132 8.31 -5.62 17.16
C ILE A 132 7.08 -5.12 17.90
N LEU A 133 6.24 -4.37 17.19
CA LEU A 133 4.95 -3.88 17.63
C LEU A 133 3.93 -4.99 17.40
N GLU A 134 3.25 -5.40 18.46
CA GLU A 134 2.23 -6.46 18.44
C GLU A 134 0.83 -5.89 18.70
N GLU A 135 0.76 -4.79 19.46
CA GLU A 135 -0.46 -4.06 19.79
C GLU A 135 -0.67 -3.00 18.71
N GLY A 136 -1.79 -3.03 17.98
CA GLY A 136 -2.10 -2.12 16.86
C GLY A 136 -2.32 -2.77 15.50
N LEU A 137 -2.04 -4.08 15.36
CA LEU A 137 -2.28 -4.87 14.14
C LEU A 137 -3.02 -6.18 14.40
N VAL A 138 -3.80 -6.24 15.49
CA VAL A 138 -4.72 -7.34 15.74
C VAL A 138 -6.06 -7.00 15.10
N PHE A 139 -6.26 -7.44 13.85
CA PHE A 139 -7.58 -7.41 13.26
C PHE A 139 -8.42 -8.56 13.83
N ASP A 140 -9.21 -8.23 14.84
CA ASP A 140 -10.38 -8.99 15.26
C ASP A 140 -11.56 -8.04 15.07
N GLU A 141 -12.61 -8.48 14.37
CA GLU A 141 -13.83 -7.70 14.08
C GLU A 141 -14.43 -7.08 15.35
N LEU A 142 -14.14 -7.68 16.51
CA LEU A 142 -14.56 -7.24 17.84
C LEU A 142 -13.67 -6.13 18.44
N ARG A 143 -12.35 -6.12 18.18
CA ARG A 143 -11.42 -5.22 18.87
C ARG A 143 -11.28 -3.85 18.19
N ARG A 144 -11.29 -3.79 16.85
CA ARG A 144 -11.13 -2.53 16.08
C ARG A 144 -9.94 -1.65 16.53
N GLU A 145 -8.92 -2.24 17.15
CA GLU A 145 -7.70 -1.56 17.61
C GLU A 145 -6.64 -1.50 16.50
N ASP A 146 -7.03 -0.93 15.36
CA ASP A 146 -6.23 -0.87 14.12
C ASP A 146 -5.95 0.59 13.69
N ILE A 147 -6.47 1.58 14.42
CA ILE A 147 -6.32 2.99 14.07
C ILE A 147 -5.09 3.55 14.78
N HIS A 148 -4.08 3.94 14.01
CA HIS A 148 -2.87 4.52 14.57
C HIS A 148 -2.19 5.54 13.66
N ARG A 149 -1.13 6.15 14.18
CA ARG A 149 -0.17 6.93 13.41
C ARG A 149 1.24 6.55 13.83
N ILE A 150 2.09 6.28 12.84
CA ILE A 150 3.53 6.15 13.04
C ILE A 150 4.22 7.46 12.64
N LEU A 151 5.22 7.84 13.44
CA LEU A 151 6.11 8.95 13.14
C LEU A 151 7.57 8.60 13.49
N ASN A 152 8.50 9.31 12.87
CA ASN A 152 9.91 9.26 13.19
C ASN A 152 10.28 10.42 14.13
N PRO A 153 10.54 10.17 15.42
CA PRO A 153 10.88 11.23 16.38
C PRO A 153 12.32 11.75 16.23
N THR A 154 13.11 11.18 15.31
CA THR A 154 14.56 11.42 15.25
C THR A 154 14.95 12.42 14.15
N ALA A 155 16.18 12.95 14.24
CA ALA A 155 16.79 13.82 13.24
C ALA A 155 17.42 13.06 12.05
N ARG A 156 17.26 11.73 11.99
CA ARG A 156 17.81 10.86 10.93
C ARG A 156 16.70 9.95 10.38
N PRO A 157 16.87 9.35 9.19
CA PRO A 157 15.85 8.43 8.68
C PRO A 157 15.67 7.21 9.58
N SER A 158 14.44 6.75 9.79
CA SER A 158 14.10 5.49 10.46
C SER A 158 13.47 4.52 9.47
N VAL A 159 13.60 3.21 9.73
CA VAL A 159 13.01 2.18 8.88
C VAL A 159 12.26 1.17 9.73
N SER A 160 11.08 0.77 9.28
CA SER A 160 10.31 -0.33 9.84
C SER A 160 9.88 -1.31 8.75
N ILE A 161 9.99 -2.61 9.02
CA ILE A 161 9.51 -3.66 8.13
C ILE A 161 8.14 -4.14 8.59
N HIS A 162 7.22 -4.15 7.65
CA HIS A 162 5.83 -4.49 7.86
C HIS A 162 5.55 -5.83 7.16
N ILE A 163 5.00 -6.79 7.89
CA ILE A 163 4.45 -8.03 7.33
C ILE A 163 2.94 -7.98 7.56
N LEU A 164 2.16 -7.97 6.48
CA LEU A 164 0.71 -7.77 6.55
C LEU A 164 0.00 -8.84 5.75
N ALA A 165 -1.09 -9.39 6.28
CA ALA A 165 -1.90 -10.43 5.63
C ALA A 165 -2.86 -9.87 4.57
N SER A 166 -2.34 -8.96 3.75
CA SER A 166 -2.98 -8.39 2.57
C SER A 166 -1.93 -7.71 1.71
N ASP A 167 -2.27 -7.40 0.46
CA ASP A 167 -1.52 -6.47 -0.37
C ASP A 167 -1.86 -5.02 0.07
N LEU A 168 -1.22 -4.52 1.14
CA LEU A 168 -1.61 -3.27 1.80
C LEU A 168 -1.63 -2.08 0.84
N GLY A 169 -0.61 -1.97 -0.02
CA GLY A 169 -0.49 -0.89 -0.99
C GLY A 169 -1.64 -0.85 -1.98
N MET A 170 -2.35 -1.96 -2.21
CA MET A 170 -3.49 -2.05 -3.13
C MET A 170 -4.84 -2.14 -2.41
N LYS A 171 -4.83 -2.09 -1.07
CA LYS A 171 -6.03 -2.23 -0.26
C LYS A 171 -6.64 -0.87 0.02
N GLU A 172 -7.91 -0.71 -0.33
CA GLU A 172 -8.71 0.44 0.12
C GLU A 172 -8.93 0.35 1.63
N ARG A 173 -8.62 1.45 2.31
CA ARG A 173 -8.71 1.60 3.76
C ARG A 173 -8.92 3.07 4.11
N HIS A 174 -8.81 3.46 5.38
CA HIS A 174 -9.26 4.77 5.84
C HIS A 174 -8.15 5.64 6.40
N GLN A 175 -8.23 6.94 6.08
CA GLN A 175 -7.50 8.00 6.77
C GLN A 175 -8.45 8.85 7.59
N TYR A 176 -8.02 9.21 8.79
CA TYR A 176 -8.81 9.96 9.76
C TYR A 176 -8.19 11.34 10.01
N ASN A 177 -9.04 12.36 10.10
CA ASN A 177 -8.65 13.69 10.55
C ASN A 177 -9.47 14.06 11.80
N PRO A 178 -8.87 14.02 13.01
CA PRO A 178 -9.58 14.33 14.24
C PRO A 178 -9.99 15.80 14.34
N GLU A 179 -9.25 16.73 13.74
CA GLU A 179 -9.56 18.16 13.76
C GLU A 179 -10.81 18.47 12.92
N GLN A 180 -10.93 17.81 11.77
CA GLN A 180 -12.07 17.96 10.86
C GLN A 180 -13.22 16.98 11.16
N ARG A 181 -13.01 16.04 12.09
CA ARG A 181 -13.91 14.91 12.37
C ARG A 181 -14.31 14.16 11.11
N SER A 182 -13.34 13.93 10.24
CA SER A 182 -13.57 13.33 8.94
C SER A 182 -12.82 12.03 8.77
N VAL A 183 -13.39 11.14 7.96
CA VAL A 183 -12.75 9.94 7.46
C VAL A 183 -12.85 9.92 5.94
N LYS A 184 -11.78 9.53 5.27
CA LYS A 184 -11.80 9.31 3.82
C LYS A 184 -11.18 7.97 3.48
N ARG A 185 -11.66 7.37 2.38
CA ARG A 185 -11.02 6.18 1.81
C ARG A 185 -9.73 6.58 1.13
N PHE A 186 -8.76 5.68 1.12
CA PHE A 186 -7.53 5.84 0.38
C PHE A 186 -6.87 4.49 0.08
N VAL A 187 -5.99 4.49 -0.92
CA VAL A 187 -5.08 3.39 -1.22
C VAL A 187 -3.66 3.93 -1.16
N SER A 188 -2.78 3.30 -0.38
CA SER A 188 -1.45 3.86 -0.12
C SER A 188 -0.44 3.65 -1.23
N GLY A 189 -0.65 2.68 -2.11
CA GLY A 189 0.26 2.34 -3.18
C GLY A 189 1.65 1.90 -2.74
N TYR A 190 2.56 1.77 -3.71
CA TYR A 190 3.98 1.53 -3.48
C TYR A 190 4.87 2.48 -4.28
N ASP A 191 5.97 2.88 -3.65
CA ASP A 191 7.05 3.66 -4.24
C ASP A 191 8.07 2.75 -4.94
N ASP A 192 8.83 3.31 -5.89
CA ASP A 192 9.96 2.61 -6.49
C ASP A 192 11.27 2.90 -5.75
N PRO A 193 11.93 1.90 -5.15
CA PRO A 193 13.22 2.08 -4.48
C PRO A 193 14.33 2.56 -5.42
N GLU A 194 14.18 2.36 -6.73
CA GLU A 194 15.16 2.77 -7.74
C GLU A 194 14.80 4.10 -8.42
N GLY A 195 13.67 4.72 -8.04
CA GLY A 195 13.23 6.00 -8.59
C GLY A 195 13.00 6.00 -10.10
N ARG A 196 12.81 4.82 -10.71
CA ARG A 196 12.47 4.68 -12.13
C ARG A 196 11.00 5.01 -12.37
N LEU A 197 10.16 4.76 -11.37
CA LEU A 197 8.78 5.21 -11.37
C LEU A 197 8.72 6.69 -11.01
N HIS A 198 8.28 7.51 -11.96
CA HIS A 198 7.89 8.89 -11.69
C HIS A 198 6.48 8.91 -11.06
N GLY A 199 6.29 8.26 -9.91
CA GLY A 199 4.98 8.13 -9.28
C GLY A 199 4.84 6.92 -8.36
N ARG A 200 3.61 6.69 -7.90
CA ARG A 200 3.23 5.64 -6.94
C ARG A 200 2.21 4.71 -7.57
N ILE A 201 2.45 3.41 -7.56
CA ILE A 201 1.48 2.44 -8.07
C ILE A 201 0.28 2.44 -7.14
N ILE A 202 -0.92 2.70 -7.65
CA ILE A 202 -2.15 2.81 -6.84
C ILE A 202 -3.19 1.72 -7.16
N ALA A 203 -3.13 1.13 -8.36
CA ALA A 203 -4.02 0.05 -8.76
C ALA A 203 -3.42 -0.79 -9.88
N GLY A 204 -4.03 -1.94 -10.11
CA GLY A 204 -3.63 -2.87 -11.16
C GLY A 204 -2.53 -3.85 -10.74
N THR A 205 -2.22 -4.77 -11.64
CA THR A 205 -1.27 -5.88 -11.41
C THR A 205 -0.16 -5.89 -12.46
N ALA A 206 -0.34 -5.15 -13.56
CA ALA A 206 0.50 -5.22 -14.74
C ALA A 206 1.70 -4.27 -14.63
N GLU A 207 2.51 -4.44 -13.60
CA GLU A 207 3.66 -3.56 -13.31
C GLU A 207 4.69 -3.55 -14.46
N HIS A 208 4.72 -4.59 -15.31
CA HIS A 208 5.53 -4.60 -16.53
C HIS A 208 5.09 -3.55 -17.55
N LEU A 209 3.83 -3.08 -17.52
CA LEU A 209 3.36 -2.02 -18.40
C LEU A 209 3.95 -0.66 -18.05
N ILE A 210 4.44 -0.46 -16.82
CA ILE A 210 4.87 0.86 -16.35
C ILE A 210 6.00 1.45 -17.20
N ASN A 211 6.83 0.60 -17.82
CA ASN A 211 7.90 1.02 -18.73
C ASN A 211 7.65 0.62 -20.19
N ALA A 212 6.51 0.01 -20.52
CA ALA A 212 6.19 -0.38 -21.88
C ALA A 212 5.93 0.85 -22.78
N GLU A 213 6.35 0.82 -24.04
CA GLU A 213 6.03 1.94 -24.95
C GLU A 213 4.53 1.93 -25.30
N PRO A 214 3.81 3.05 -25.10
CA PRO A 214 2.41 3.14 -25.47
C PRO A 214 2.26 3.30 -26.98
N ARG A 215 1.29 2.60 -27.56
CA ARG A 215 0.83 2.79 -28.94
C ARG A 215 0.10 4.13 -29.09
N ALA A 216 -0.63 4.53 -28.06
CA ALA A 216 -1.41 5.76 -28.02
C ALA A 216 -1.41 6.34 -26.60
N ILE A 217 -1.51 7.67 -26.52
CA ILE A 217 -1.71 8.41 -25.28
C ILE A 217 -3.08 9.09 -25.39
N LEU A 218 -3.98 8.74 -24.49
CA LEU A 218 -5.32 9.30 -24.35
C LEU A 218 -5.34 10.26 -23.15
N ASP A 219 -5.35 11.56 -23.41
CA ASP A 219 -5.45 12.59 -22.37
C ASP A 219 -6.92 12.93 -22.12
N VAL A 220 -7.43 12.54 -20.94
CA VAL A 220 -8.80 12.78 -20.48
C VAL A 220 -8.85 13.75 -19.31
N ARG A 221 -7.78 14.49 -19.05
CA ARG A 221 -7.77 15.52 -18.00
C ARG A 221 -8.79 16.61 -18.29
N GLY A 222 -9.42 17.12 -17.23
CA GLY A 222 -10.49 18.11 -17.30
C GLY A 222 -11.84 17.55 -17.75
N LEU A 223 -11.93 16.25 -18.04
CA LEU A 223 -13.21 15.58 -18.28
C LEU A 223 -13.82 15.10 -16.96
N VAL A 224 -15.14 15.03 -16.93
CA VAL A 224 -15.91 14.56 -15.78
C VAL A 224 -16.53 13.20 -16.08
N CYS A 225 -16.77 12.40 -15.04
CA CYS A 225 -17.44 11.12 -15.15
C CYS A 225 -18.79 11.25 -15.92
N PRO A 226 -19.12 10.32 -16.84
CA PRO A 226 -18.42 9.07 -17.17
C PRO A 226 -17.45 9.14 -18.37
N ASP A 227 -17.17 10.34 -18.90
CA ASP A 227 -16.45 10.51 -20.17
C ASP A 227 -15.04 9.90 -20.20
N PRO A 228 -14.20 10.01 -19.14
CA PRO A 228 -12.90 9.34 -19.09
C PRO A 228 -12.99 7.83 -19.34
N ALA A 229 -13.96 7.17 -18.72
CA ALA A 229 -14.16 5.73 -18.79
C ALA A 229 -14.64 5.31 -20.19
N HIS A 230 -15.64 6.00 -20.74
CA HIS A 230 -16.16 5.72 -22.08
C HIS A 230 -15.10 5.89 -23.16
N LYS A 231 -14.33 6.99 -23.12
CA LYS A 231 -13.24 7.23 -24.09
C LYS A 231 -12.16 6.16 -23.98
N THR A 232 -11.82 5.73 -22.76
CA THR A 232 -10.86 4.65 -22.56
C THR A 232 -11.36 3.33 -23.15
N GLY A 233 -12.64 3.00 -22.93
CA GLY A 233 -13.24 1.79 -23.48
C GLY A 233 -13.23 1.77 -25.01
N HIS A 234 -13.62 2.89 -25.64
CA HIS A 234 -13.61 3.05 -27.09
C HIS A 234 -12.21 2.92 -27.68
N GLU A 235 -11.20 3.57 -27.07
CA GLU A 235 -9.82 3.47 -27.55
C GLU A 235 -9.30 2.02 -27.42
N LEU A 236 -9.61 1.36 -26.30
CA LEU A 236 -9.29 -0.05 -26.14
C LEU A 236 -9.95 -0.91 -27.22
N GLU A 237 -11.21 -0.65 -27.60
CA GLU A 237 -11.94 -1.34 -28.69
C GLU A 237 -11.22 -1.29 -30.04
N GLU A 238 -10.69 -0.14 -30.41
CA GLU A 238 -9.97 0.08 -31.68
C GLU A 238 -8.56 -0.53 -31.67
N MET A 239 -7.95 -0.71 -30.50
CA MET A 239 -6.59 -1.21 -30.36
C MET A 239 -6.46 -2.73 -30.54
N GLY A 240 -5.32 -3.13 -31.12
CA GLY A 240 -4.94 -4.53 -31.27
C GLY A 240 -4.56 -5.21 -29.95
N SER A 241 -4.63 -6.55 -29.92
CA SER A 241 -4.14 -7.32 -28.78
C SER A 241 -2.66 -7.03 -28.52
N ASN A 242 -2.30 -6.92 -27.24
CA ASN A 242 -0.98 -6.57 -26.74
C ASN A 242 -0.48 -5.13 -27.03
N GLU A 243 -1.28 -4.27 -27.66
CA GLU A 243 -0.95 -2.84 -27.74
C GLU A 243 -1.22 -2.16 -26.40
N VAL A 244 -0.31 -1.27 -25.99
CA VAL A 244 -0.40 -0.55 -24.71
C VAL A 244 -1.04 0.82 -24.93
N LEU A 245 -2.11 1.11 -24.20
CA LEU A 245 -2.70 2.44 -24.10
C LEU A 245 -2.20 3.12 -22.84
N GLU A 246 -1.78 4.39 -22.95
CA GLU A 246 -1.57 5.25 -21.80
C GLU A 246 -2.74 6.23 -21.67
N VAL A 247 -3.37 6.31 -20.50
CA VAL A 247 -4.45 7.23 -20.18
C VAL A 247 -4.00 8.19 -19.10
N LEU A 248 -4.19 9.50 -19.32
CA LEU A 248 -3.89 10.54 -18.33
C LEU A 248 -5.20 11.14 -17.80
N THR A 249 -5.38 11.17 -16.49
CA THR A 249 -6.58 11.72 -15.83
C THR A 249 -6.20 12.54 -14.61
N ASP A 250 -6.95 13.60 -14.30
CA ASP A 250 -6.83 14.44 -13.10
C ASP A 250 -8.00 14.23 -12.13
N SER A 251 -8.81 13.19 -12.38
CA SER A 251 -9.91 12.75 -11.52
C SER A 251 -9.50 11.51 -10.70
N GLU A 252 -9.59 11.63 -9.37
CA GLU A 252 -9.35 10.52 -8.44
C GLU A 252 -10.31 9.36 -8.72
N ASP A 253 -11.62 9.64 -8.79
CA ASP A 253 -12.66 8.62 -9.05
C ASP A 253 -12.38 7.86 -10.36
N SER A 254 -11.97 8.57 -11.41
CA SER A 254 -11.64 7.92 -12.68
C SER A 254 -10.36 7.07 -12.59
N ALA A 255 -9.38 7.49 -11.79
CA ALA A 255 -8.11 6.78 -11.62
C ALA A 255 -8.22 5.51 -10.76
N TYR A 256 -9.01 5.55 -9.70
CA TYR A 256 -9.14 4.45 -8.74
C TYR A 256 -10.23 3.47 -9.14
N ASP A 257 -11.33 3.94 -9.74
CA ASP A 257 -12.53 3.12 -9.94
C ASP A 257 -12.91 2.95 -11.41
N GLU A 258 -13.21 4.04 -12.12
CA GLU A 258 -13.94 3.96 -13.40
C GLU A 258 -13.10 3.38 -14.54
N ILE A 259 -11.93 3.94 -14.79
CA ILE A 259 -11.02 3.45 -15.84
C ILE A 259 -10.53 2.04 -15.50
N PRO A 260 -10.12 1.73 -14.26
CA PRO A 260 -9.87 0.35 -13.83
C PRO A 260 -11.03 -0.61 -14.08
N ALA A 261 -12.29 -0.19 -13.85
CA ALA A 261 -13.46 -1.03 -14.09
C ALA A 261 -13.63 -1.34 -15.58
N ILE A 262 -13.46 -0.34 -16.45
CA ILE A 262 -13.50 -0.52 -17.90
C ILE A 262 -12.40 -1.49 -18.36
N CYS A 263 -11.16 -1.29 -17.90
CA CYS A 263 -10.05 -2.19 -18.24
C CYS A 263 -10.38 -3.65 -17.88
N ARG A 264 -10.92 -3.89 -16.67
CA ARG A 264 -11.35 -5.24 -16.25
C ARG A 264 -12.45 -5.80 -17.15
N SER A 265 -13.49 -5.01 -17.44
CA SER A 265 -14.61 -5.48 -18.30
C SER A 265 -14.19 -5.78 -19.73
N SER A 266 -13.16 -5.10 -20.23
CA SER A 266 -12.60 -5.32 -21.57
C SER A 266 -11.57 -6.47 -21.61
N GLY A 267 -11.36 -7.20 -20.51
CA GLY A 267 -10.34 -8.24 -20.42
C GLY A 267 -8.91 -7.71 -20.52
N ALA A 268 -8.72 -6.41 -20.25
CA ALA A 268 -7.42 -5.76 -20.27
C ALA A 268 -6.75 -5.85 -18.90
N GLU A 269 -5.45 -6.09 -18.91
CA GLU A 269 -4.61 -5.86 -17.74
C GLU A 269 -4.23 -4.38 -17.67
N PHE A 270 -3.99 -3.86 -16.46
CA PHE A 270 -3.62 -2.46 -16.29
C PHE A 270 -2.73 -2.25 -15.05
N VAL A 271 -2.11 -1.08 -15.02
CA VAL A 271 -1.43 -0.49 -13.86
C VAL A 271 -1.73 1.00 -13.83
N ALA A 272 -2.09 1.51 -12.66
CA ALA A 272 -2.34 2.92 -12.43
C ALA A 272 -1.27 3.50 -11.50
N LEU A 273 -0.75 4.66 -11.87
CA LEU A 273 0.22 5.42 -11.10
C LEU A 273 -0.35 6.79 -10.77
N GLU A 274 -0.23 7.19 -9.51
CA GLU A 274 -0.38 8.57 -9.08
C GLU A 274 0.95 9.29 -9.29
N LEU A 275 0.94 10.39 -10.03
CA LEU A 275 2.13 11.16 -10.35
C LEU A 275 2.28 12.36 -9.39
N PRO A 276 3.52 12.81 -9.10
CA PRO A 276 3.76 13.93 -8.18
C PRO A 276 3.07 15.24 -8.57
N GLU A 277 2.75 15.42 -9.85
CA GLU A 277 2.09 16.61 -10.39
C GLU A 277 0.59 16.68 -10.09
N GLY A 278 0.00 15.69 -9.42
CA GLY A 278 -1.42 15.69 -9.06
C GLY A 278 -2.35 15.18 -10.18
N TYR A 279 -1.84 14.36 -11.08
CA TYR A 279 -2.64 13.60 -12.04
C TYR A 279 -2.18 12.14 -12.07
N TRP A 280 -2.99 11.27 -12.65
CA TRP A 280 -2.75 9.84 -12.72
C TRP A 280 -2.43 9.41 -14.13
N ARG A 281 -1.56 8.41 -14.23
CA ARG A 281 -1.24 7.70 -15.46
C ARG A 281 -1.69 6.26 -15.33
N ILE A 282 -2.51 5.81 -16.25
CA ILE A 282 -2.95 4.41 -16.32
C ILE A 282 -2.39 3.82 -17.60
N ARG A 283 -1.69 2.70 -17.49
CA ARG A 283 -1.30 1.91 -18.66
C ARG A 283 -2.11 0.65 -18.70
N THR A 284 -2.73 0.37 -19.82
CA THR A 284 -3.64 -0.76 -20.00
C THR A 284 -3.38 -1.44 -21.33
N ARG A 285 -3.62 -2.75 -21.38
CA ARG A 285 -3.34 -3.59 -22.53
C ARG A 285 -4.36 -4.73 -22.59
N LYS A 286 -5.03 -4.87 -23.73
CA LYS A 286 -5.86 -6.06 -24.00
C LYS A 286 -4.99 -7.29 -24.10
N LEU A 287 -5.35 -8.32 -23.34
CA LEU A 287 -4.74 -9.64 -23.49
C LEU A 287 -5.26 -10.30 -24.77
N SER A 288 -4.41 -11.08 -25.44
CA SER A 288 -4.87 -11.96 -26.52
C SER A 288 -5.90 -12.95 -25.97
N ALA A 289 -7.00 -13.15 -26.71
CA ALA A 289 -7.97 -14.21 -26.44
C ALA A 289 -7.36 -15.61 -26.64
#